data_AF-A0A7T1Y7R7-F1
#
_entry.id   AF-A0A7T1Y7R7-F1
#
_cell.length_a   1.000
_cell.length_b   1.000
_cell.length_c   1.000
_cell.angle_alpha   90.00
_cell.angle_beta   90.00
_cell.angle_gamma   90.00
#
_symmetry.space_group_name_H-M   'P 1'
#
loop_
_entity.id
_entity.type
_entity.pdbx_description
1 polymer ?
#
loop_
_entity_poly.entity_id
_entity_poly.type
_entity_poly.pdbx_seq_one_letter_code
_entity_poly.pdbx_strand_id
1 'polypeptide(L)'
;MCLLWLGLVTAASADPAVREEARQAQRSQAELQARIDAADDASRAMLEELRELERAERRLARENAELAPRIERQAESLRRREQALDTLEETRDALPALQARMVDRLERWIESDMPFLREERLARVASLRSRIGELSAAERWERIVEAWRAELEYGRKVDAWRGYLGDGESRREVDYLRLGRVGFYYLTPDGRAGRAWQADAGSWAALDETQRREVRNGLRIARDRRAPELLSVPLSQPLESVEDDT
;
A
#
# COMPACT_ATOMS: atom_id res chain seq x y z
N MET A 1 57.34 109.10 60.36
CA MET A 1 57.51 109.99 59.18
C MET A 1 58.21 109.18 58.10
N CYS A 2 57.77 109.32 56.84
CA CYS A 2 58.02 108.48 55.65
C CYS A 2 57.19 107.18 55.60
N LEU A 3 56.52 106.79 54.52
CA LEU A 3 55.81 107.44 53.40
C LEU A 3 55.15 106.24 52.67
N LEU A 4 53.83 106.27 52.45
CA LEU A 4 53.08 105.22 51.75
C LEU A 4 53.58 105.02 50.32
N TRP A 5 53.66 103.76 49.87
CA TRP A 5 53.59 103.41 48.44
C TRP A 5 52.56 102.29 48.24
N LEU A 6 51.33 102.69 47.89
CA LEU A 6 50.34 101.81 47.29
C LEU A 6 50.82 101.47 45.86
N GLY A 7 51.30 100.24 45.65
CA GLY A 7 51.47 99.68 44.32
C GLY A 7 50.12 99.20 43.79
N LEU A 8 49.48 100.00 42.95
CA LEU A 8 48.33 99.60 42.14
C LEU A 8 48.74 98.42 41.23
N VAL A 9 48.13 97.25 41.41
CA VAL A 9 48.13 96.22 40.36
C VAL A 9 47.23 96.75 39.25
N THR A 10 47.83 97.28 38.19
CA THR A 10 47.13 97.61 36.96
C THR A 10 46.75 96.32 36.26
N ALA A 11 45.44 96.05 36.18
CA ALA A 11 44.91 95.11 35.21
C ALA A 11 45.31 95.63 33.81
N ALA A 12 46.27 94.96 33.17
CA ALA A 12 46.58 95.22 31.78
C ALA A 12 45.36 94.87 30.94
N SER A 13 44.61 95.87 30.50
CA SER A 13 43.54 95.69 29.54
C SER A 13 44.16 95.32 28.19
N ALA A 14 43.96 94.09 27.74
CA ALA A 14 44.28 93.70 26.36
C ALA A 14 43.65 94.68 25.35
N ASP A 15 44.36 94.96 24.25
CA ASP A 15 43.88 95.78 23.14
C ASP A 15 42.50 95.28 22.66
N PRO A 16 41.47 96.14 22.52
CA PRO A 16 40.16 95.74 22.01
C PRO A 16 40.23 94.99 20.66
N ALA A 17 41.22 95.28 19.80
CA ALA A 17 41.37 94.59 18.52
C ALA A 17 41.78 93.11 18.66
N VAL A 18 42.76 92.82 19.53
CA VAL A 18 43.24 91.45 19.80
C VAL A 18 42.14 90.60 20.47
N ARG A 19 41.30 91.22 21.29
CA ARG A 19 40.15 90.53 21.92
C ARG A 19 39.04 90.19 20.92
N GLU A 20 38.82 91.01 19.91
CA GLU A 20 37.82 90.74 18.88
C GLU A 20 38.30 89.67 17.89
N GLU A 21 39.57 89.70 17.50
CA GLU A 21 40.19 88.68 16.66
C GLU A 21 40.20 87.30 17.36
N ALA A 22 40.55 87.26 18.66
CA ALA A 22 40.43 86.04 19.46
C ALA A 22 38.98 85.52 19.55
N ARG A 23 37.99 86.41 19.65
CA ARG A 23 36.56 86.04 19.63
C ARG A 23 36.11 85.50 18.28
N GLN A 24 36.57 86.09 17.18
CA GLN A 24 36.27 85.59 15.83
C GLN A 24 36.91 84.23 15.59
N ALA A 25 38.17 84.04 15.97
CA ALA A 25 38.85 82.75 15.93
C ALA A 25 38.09 81.70 16.75
N GLN A 26 37.69 82.02 17.99
CA GLN A 26 36.89 81.14 18.84
C GLN A 26 35.55 80.76 18.21
N ARG A 27 34.84 81.71 17.57
CA ARG A 27 33.58 81.44 16.86
C ARG A 27 33.79 80.52 15.66
N SER A 28 34.81 80.79 14.84
CA SER A 28 35.11 79.95 13.66
C SER A 28 35.53 78.53 14.05
N GLN A 29 36.26 78.38 15.16
CA GLN A 29 36.66 77.09 15.70
C GLN A 29 35.44 76.32 16.26
N ALA A 30 34.50 77.03 16.90
CA ALA A 30 33.24 76.44 17.36
C ALA A 30 32.34 76.00 16.20
N GLU A 31 32.25 76.78 15.11
CA GLU A 31 31.52 76.39 13.90
C GLU A 31 32.15 75.17 13.21
N LEU A 32 33.48 75.11 13.14
CA LEU A 32 34.19 73.95 12.60
C LEU A 32 33.95 72.71 13.47
N GLN A 33 34.03 72.85 14.79
CA GLN A 33 33.74 71.76 15.73
C GLN A 33 32.30 71.26 15.58
N ALA A 34 31.33 72.16 15.47
CA ALA A 34 29.93 71.77 15.25
C ALA A 34 29.72 71.00 13.93
N ARG A 35 30.47 71.33 12.87
CA ARG A 35 30.45 70.58 11.60
C ARG A 35 31.09 69.21 11.73
N ILE A 36 32.19 69.11 12.48
CA ILE A 36 32.86 67.83 12.76
C ILE A 36 31.92 66.94 13.57
N ASP A 37 31.32 67.47 14.63
CA ASP A 37 30.37 66.75 15.49
C ASP A 37 29.17 66.24 14.66
N ALA A 38 28.61 67.08 13.77
CA ALA A 38 27.51 66.67 12.88
C ALA A 38 27.92 65.59 11.86
N ALA A 39 29.14 65.66 11.32
CA ALA A 39 29.66 64.66 10.40
C ALA A 39 29.96 63.32 11.10
N ASP A 40 30.44 63.38 12.34
CA ASP A 40 30.66 62.22 13.21
C ASP A 40 29.33 61.55 13.57
N ASP A 41 28.31 62.32 13.93
CA ASP A 41 26.96 61.81 14.21
C ASP A 41 26.33 61.16 12.98
N ALA A 42 26.46 61.77 11.79
CA ALA A 42 26.00 61.19 10.53
C ALA A 42 26.74 59.88 10.20
N SER A 43 28.06 59.84 10.40
CA SER A 43 28.87 58.64 10.17
C SER A 43 28.48 57.50 11.11
N ARG A 44 28.19 57.82 12.39
CA ARG A 44 27.68 56.84 13.37
C ARG A 44 26.33 56.29 12.94
N ALA A 45 25.41 57.15 12.51
CA ALA A 45 24.09 56.73 12.02
C ALA A 45 24.21 55.80 10.79
N MET A 46 25.05 56.13 9.81
CA MET A 46 25.27 55.28 8.63
C MET A 46 25.90 53.93 8.99
N LEU A 47 26.82 53.89 9.97
CA LEU A 47 27.40 52.63 10.45
C LEU A 47 26.38 51.76 11.20
N GLU A 48 25.45 52.36 11.94
CA GLU A 48 24.35 51.65 12.57
C GLU A 48 23.40 51.05 11.52
N GLU A 49 23.01 51.84 10.52
CA GLU A 49 22.17 51.39 9.41
C GLU A 49 22.83 50.24 8.62
N LEU A 50 24.12 50.36 8.29
CA LEU A 50 24.87 49.30 7.63
C LEU A 50 24.85 48.01 8.45
N ARG A 51 25.06 48.10 9.77
CA ARG A 51 25.01 46.92 10.66
C ARG A 51 23.62 46.30 10.71
N GLU A 52 22.56 47.09 10.66
CA GLU A 52 21.19 46.56 10.58
C GLU A 52 20.92 45.86 9.25
N LEU A 53 21.35 46.45 8.14
CA LEU A 53 21.24 45.86 6.80
C LEU A 53 22.02 44.54 6.70
N GLU A 54 23.25 44.48 7.19
CA GLU A 54 24.03 43.24 7.23
C GLU A 54 23.38 42.14 8.08
N ARG A 55 22.72 42.50 9.18
CA ARG A 55 21.95 41.54 9.99
C ARG A 55 20.71 41.07 9.23
N ALA A 56 20.04 41.97 8.51
CA ALA A 56 18.89 41.65 7.69
C ALA A 56 19.27 40.71 6.53
N GLU A 57 20.37 41.00 5.83
CA GLU A 57 20.91 40.14 4.78
C GLU A 57 21.24 38.76 5.32
N ARG A 58 21.99 38.68 6.44
CA ARG A 58 22.33 37.38 7.07
C ARG A 58 21.10 36.58 7.49
N ARG A 59 20.04 37.24 7.97
CA ARG A 59 18.77 36.59 8.30
C ARG A 59 18.10 36.05 7.04
N LEU A 60 17.94 36.87 6.01
CA LEU A 60 17.33 36.47 4.74
C LEU A 60 18.10 35.35 4.05
N ALA A 61 19.43 35.38 4.08
CA ALA A 61 20.26 34.32 3.53
C ALA A 61 20.05 32.98 4.25
N ARG A 62 19.92 33.00 5.59
CA ARG A 62 19.60 31.80 6.38
C ARG A 62 18.20 31.29 6.08
N GLU A 63 17.20 32.16 6.06
CA GLU A 63 15.82 31.79 5.71
C GLU A 63 15.76 31.16 4.32
N ASN A 64 16.46 31.73 3.33
CA ASN A 64 16.50 31.17 1.99
C ASN A 64 17.22 29.81 1.95
N ALA A 65 18.34 29.67 2.67
CA ALA A 65 19.05 28.39 2.81
C ALA A 65 18.20 27.29 3.48
N GLU A 66 17.24 27.65 4.32
CA GLU A 66 16.28 26.72 4.92
C GLU A 66 15.09 26.40 4.01
N LEU A 67 14.57 27.40 3.29
CA LEU A 67 13.39 27.27 2.43
C LEU A 67 13.67 26.54 1.13
N ALA A 68 14.79 26.82 0.46
CA ALA A 68 15.17 26.19 -0.80
C ALA A 68 15.13 24.65 -0.75
N PRO A 69 15.82 23.97 0.20
CA PRO A 69 15.76 22.51 0.28
C PRO A 69 14.40 21.99 0.74
N ARG A 70 13.58 22.82 1.43
CA ARG A 70 12.20 22.44 1.77
C ARG A 70 11.32 22.40 0.53
N ILE A 71 11.44 23.38 -0.35
CA ILE A 71 10.71 23.43 -1.64
C ILE A 71 11.13 22.24 -2.52
N GLU A 72 12.43 21.92 -2.60
CA GLU A 72 12.91 20.76 -3.36
C GLU A 72 12.31 19.44 -2.85
N ARG A 73 12.31 19.22 -1.52
CA ARG A 73 11.68 18.05 -0.91
C ARG A 73 10.17 17.98 -1.17
N GLN A 74 9.49 19.13 -1.14
CA GLN A 74 8.06 19.21 -1.44
C GLN A 74 7.78 18.89 -2.91
N ALA A 75 8.57 19.44 -3.84
CA ALA A 75 8.46 19.15 -5.27
C ALA A 75 8.70 17.66 -5.57
N GLU A 76 9.69 17.04 -4.92
CA GLU A 76 9.93 15.61 -5.04
C GLU A 76 8.79 14.77 -4.46
N SER A 77 8.22 15.18 -3.32
CA SER A 77 7.04 14.55 -2.76
C SER A 77 5.81 14.69 -3.66
N LEU A 78 5.63 15.81 -4.35
CA LEU A 78 4.55 16.01 -5.32
C LEU A 78 4.70 15.06 -6.50
N ARG A 79 5.89 15.01 -7.13
CA ARG A 79 6.17 14.06 -8.22
C ARG A 79 5.91 12.61 -7.84
N ARG A 80 6.35 12.17 -6.65
CA ARG A 80 6.07 10.81 -6.14
C ARG A 80 4.58 10.54 -5.99
N ARG A 81 3.80 11.54 -5.56
CA ARG A 81 2.34 11.40 -5.40
C ARG A 81 1.63 11.39 -6.74
N GLU A 82 2.03 12.23 -7.68
CA GLU A 82 1.51 12.24 -9.06
C GLU A 82 1.73 10.87 -9.72
N GLN A 83 2.96 10.33 -9.67
CA GLN A 83 3.24 8.98 -10.18
C GLN A 83 2.39 7.89 -9.50
N ALA A 84 2.17 8.01 -8.18
CA ALA A 84 1.31 7.08 -7.45
C ALA A 84 -0.16 7.20 -7.87
N LEU A 85 -0.65 8.40 -8.20
CA LEU A 85 -2.01 8.62 -8.72
C LEU A 85 -2.16 8.04 -10.13
N ASP A 86 -1.20 8.26 -11.02
CA ASP A 86 -1.21 7.71 -12.39
C ASP A 86 -1.26 6.18 -12.36
N THR A 87 -0.43 5.55 -11.52
CA THR A 87 -0.42 4.08 -11.36
C THR A 87 -1.74 3.58 -10.77
N LEU A 88 -2.38 4.37 -9.90
CA LEU A 88 -3.65 4.02 -9.26
C LEU A 88 -4.81 4.08 -10.26
N GLU A 89 -4.80 5.02 -11.21
CA GLU A 89 -5.77 5.07 -12.31
C GLU A 89 -5.62 3.85 -13.22
N GLU A 90 -4.41 3.55 -13.70
CA GLU A 90 -4.13 2.35 -14.49
C GLU A 90 -4.57 1.06 -13.77
N THR A 91 -4.27 0.97 -12.47
CA THR A 91 -4.66 -0.17 -11.64
C THR A 91 -6.18 -0.23 -11.49
N ARG A 92 -6.85 0.89 -11.20
CA ARG A 92 -8.32 0.95 -11.06
C ARG A 92 -9.04 0.48 -12.31
N ASP A 93 -8.51 0.80 -13.49
CA ASP A 93 -9.11 0.38 -14.75
C ASP A 93 -8.86 -1.10 -15.07
N ALA A 94 -7.70 -1.63 -14.67
CA ALA A 94 -7.36 -3.05 -14.88
C ALA A 94 -8.10 -4.01 -13.93
N LEU A 95 -8.42 -3.58 -12.70
CA LEU A 95 -8.99 -4.44 -11.67
C LEU A 95 -10.34 -5.08 -12.07
N PRO A 96 -11.34 -4.35 -12.60
CA PRO A 96 -12.60 -4.95 -13.05
C PRO A 96 -12.41 -6.01 -14.13
N ALA A 97 -11.49 -5.79 -15.08
CA ALA A 97 -11.19 -6.77 -16.12
C ALA A 97 -10.53 -8.03 -15.54
N LEU A 98 -9.63 -7.88 -14.56
CA LEU A 98 -9.05 -9.01 -13.85
C LEU A 98 -10.11 -9.79 -13.06
N GLN A 99 -11.00 -9.11 -12.34
CA GLN A 99 -12.10 -9.73 -11.59
C GLN A 99 -12.98 -10.59 -12.52
N ALA A 100 -13.39 -10.05 -13.67
CA ALA A 100 -14.16 -10.78 -14.67
C ALA A 100 -13.41 -12.04 -15.14
N ARG A 101 -12.12 -11.90 -15.50
CA ARG A 101 -11.28 -13.04 -15.90
C ARG A 101 -11.16 -14.11 -14.81
N MET A 102 -11.10 -13.72 -13.54
CA MET A 102 -11.03 -14.66 -12.42
C MET A 102 -12.33 -15.44 -12.25
N VAL A 103 -13.49 -14.79 -12.40
CA VAL A 103 -14.80 -15.46 -12.37
C VAL A 103 -14.94 -16.42 -13.55
N ASP A 104 -14.57 -15.99 -14.76
CA ASP A 104 -14.64 -16.85 -15.95
C ASP A 104 -13.67 -18.04 -15.87
N ARG A 105 -12.48 -17.84 -15.29
CA ARG A 105 -11.53 -18.92 -15.04
C ARG A 105 -12.08 -19.92 -14.02
N LEU A 106 -12.76 -19.44 -12.98
CA LEU A 106 -13.39 -20.29 -11.98
C LEU A 106 -14.46 -21.19 -12.61
N GLU A 107 -15.31 -20.63 -13.46
CA GLU A 107 -16.33 -21.37 -14.22
C GLU A 107 -15.68 -22.46 -15.09
N ARG A 108 -14.74 -22.09 -15.96
CA ARG A 108 -14.04 -23.06 -16.83
C ARG A 108 -13.35 -24.16 -16.04
N TRP A 109 -12.79 -23.82 -14.88
CA TRP A 109 -12.15 -24.80 -14.02
C TRP A 109 -13.16 -25.80 -13.45
N ILE A 110 -14.34 -25.35 -13.00
CA ILE A 110 -15.42 -26.24 -12.57
C ILE A 110 -15.91 -27.14 -13.73
N GLU A 111 -15.98 -26.61 -14.94
CA GLU A 111 -16.42 -27.35 -16.12
C GLU A 111 -15.44 -28.43 -16.57
N SER A 112 -14.13 -28.17 -16.41
CA SER A 112 -13.06 -29.07 -16.84
C SER A 112 -12.64 -30.07 -15.75
N ASP A 113 -13.20 -29.94 -14.56
CA ASP A 113 -12.88 -30.75 -13.39
C ASP A 113 -13.80 -31.99 -13.31
N MET A 114 -13.54 -32.87 -12.33
CA MET A 114 -14.42 -34.01 -12.07
C MET A 114 -15.85 -33.54 -11.76
N PRO A 115 -16.89 -34.25 -12.23
CA PRO A 115 -18.27 -33.78 -12.22
C PRO A 115 -18.96 -33.95 -10.85
N PHE A 116 -18.31 -33.54 -9.76
CA PHE A 116 -18.90 -33.52 -8.42
C PHE A 116 -19.56 -32.17 -8.14
N LEU A 117 -20.76 -32.22 -7.54
CA LEU A 117 -21.56 -31.05 -7.13
C LEU A 117 -21.60 -29.94 -8.20
N ARG A 118 -21.58 -30.33 -9.49
CA ARG A 118 -21.34 -29.42 -10.61
C ARG A 118 -22.39 -28.32 -10.66
N GLU A 119 -23.65 -28.68 -10.49
CA GLU A 119 -24.77 -27.73 -10.47
C GLU A 119 -24.65 -26.71 -9.34
N GLU A 120 -24.33 -27.16 -8.11
CA GLU A 120 -24.17 -26.28 -6.95
C GLU A 120 -22.99 -25.32 -7.12
N ARG A 121 -21.86 -25.83 -7.65
CA ARG A 121 -20.65 -25.05 -7.89
C ARG A 121 -20.87 -24.00 -8.97
N LEU A 122 -21.49 -24.37 -10.09
CA LEU A 122 -21.84 -23.43 -11.15
C LEU A 122 -22.89 -22.41 -10.71
N ALA A 123 -23.89 -22.83 -9.91
CA ALA A 123 -24.88 -21.91 -9.34
C ALA A 123 -24.23 -20.86 -8.44
N ARG A 124 -23.19 -21.22 -7.68
CA ARG A 124 -22.40 -20.28 -6.88
C ARG A 124 -21.70 -19.24 -7.75
N VAL A 125 -21.08 -19.66 -8.85
CA VAL A 125 -20.43 -18.75 -9.81
C VAL A 125 -21.45 -17.85 -10.49
N ALA A 126 -22.59 -18.40 -10.92
CA ALA A 126 -23.69 -17.63 -11.50
C ALA A 126 -24.22 -16.57 -10.52
N SER A 127 -24.38 -16.93 -9.24
CA SER A 127 -24.78 -15.99 -8.19
C SER A 127 -23.72 -14.93 -7.90
N LEU A 128 -22.43 -15.26 -8.01
CA LEU A 128 -21.35 -14.28 -7.89
C LEU A 128 -21.41 -13.28 -9.06
N ARG A 129 -21.58 -13.79 -10.29
CA ARG A 129 -21.66 -12.98 -11.52
C ARG A 129 -22.85 -12.03 -11.50
N SER A 130 -24.03 -12.46 -11.03
CA SER A 130 -25.23 -11.61 -11.02
C SER A 130 -25.14 -10.47 -10.00
N ARG A 131 -24.44 -10.66 -8.89
CA ARG A 131 -24.35 -9.67 -7.80
C ARG A 131 -23.13 -8.77 -7.89
N ILE A 132 -22.17 -9.07 -8.77
CA ILE A 132 -20.88 -8.37 -8.79
C ILE A 132 -21.02 -6.86 -9.07
N GLY A 133 -22.02 -6.46 -9.86
CA GLY A 133 -22.25 -5.05 -10.21
C GLY A 133 -22.84 -4.20 -9.07
N GLU A 134 -23.42 -4.83 -8.05
CA GLU A 134 -24.05 -4.16 -6.91
C GLU A 134 -23.08 -3.97 -5.72
N LEU A 135 -21.94 -4.65 -5.75
CA LEU A 135 -20.98 -4.69 -4.65
C LEU A 135 -19.93 -3.58 -4.76
N SER A 136 -19.43 -3.11 -3.61
CA SER A 136 -18.27 -2.24 -3.57
C SER A 136 -17.02 -2.95 -4.13
N ALA A 137 -15.99 -2.18 -4.51
CA ALA A 137 -14.76 -2.76 -5.04
C ALA A 137 -14.10 -3.77 -4.08
N ALA A 138 -14.12 -3.49 -2.77
CA ALA A 138 -13.57 -4.37 -1.74
C ALA A 138 -14.40 -5.66 -1.59
N GLU A 139 -15.72 -5.54 -1.48
CA GLU A 139 -16.62 -6.70 -1.34
C GLU A 139 -16.54 -7.63 -2.56
N ARG A 140 -16.42 -7.07 -3.78
CA ARG A 140 -16.21 -7.89 -4.98
C ARG A 140 -14.99 -8.79 -4.85
N TRP A 141 -13.86 -8.23 -4.41
CA TRP A 141 -12.63 -8.99 -4.21
C TRP A 141 -12.77 -10.08 -3.16
N GLU A 142 -13.36 -9.74 -2.01
CA GLU A 142 -13.62 -10.71 -0.94
C GLU A 142 -14.46 -11.88 -1.45
N ARG A 143 -15.58 -11.62 -2.15
CA ARG A 143 -16.45 -12.67 -2.67
C ARG A 143 -15.78 -13.55 -3.73
N ILE A 144 -14.98 -12.96 -4.62
CA ILE A 144 -14.21 -13.73 -5.62
C ILE A 144 -13.21 -14.65 -4.91
N VAL A 145 -12.44 -14.11 -3.96
CA VAL A 145 -11.44 -14.88 -3.21
C VAL A 145 -12.10 -15.97 -2.36
N GLU A 146 -13.24 -15.70 -1.74
CA GLU A 146 -14.03 -16.70 -1.02
C GLU A 146 -14.48 -17.84 -1.93
N ALA A 147 -14.97 -17.54 -3.14
CA ALA A 147 -15.35 -18.55 -4.11
C ALA A 147 -14.16 -19.45 -4.49
N TRP A 148 -12.99 -18.85 -4.74
CA TRP A 148 -11.75 -19.60 -4.98
C TRP A 148 -11.32 -20.43 -3.77
N ARG A 149 -11.41 -19.89 -2.55
CA ARG A 149 -11.07 -20.61 -1.32
C ARG A 149 -11.97 -21.82 -1.10
N ALA A 150 -13.28 -21.69 -1.35
CA ALA A 150 -14.22 -22.81 -1.29
C ALA A 150 -13.80 -23.91 -2.28
N GLU A 151 -13.41 -23.53 -3.50
CA GLU A 151 -12.96 -24.50 -4.49
C GLU A 151 -11.63 -25.18 -4.16
N LEU A 152 -10.71 -24.48 -3.49
CA LEU A 152 -9.47 -25.04 -2.97
C LEU A 152 -9.70 -25.96 -1.77
N GLU A 153 -10.74 -25.68 -0.97
CA GLU A 153 -11.12 -26.52 0.17
C GLU A 153 -11.57 -27.91 -0.30
N TYR A 154 -12.24 -27.99 -1.44
CA TYR A 154 -12.56 -29.27 -2.08
C TYR A 154 -11.30 -30.12 -2.32
N GLY A 155 -10.14 -29.53 -2.59
CA GLY A 155 -8.89 -30.29 -2.75
C GLY A 155 -8.46 -31.08 -1.52
N ARG A 156 -8.91 -30.69 -0.31
CA ARG A 156 -8.43 -31.24 0.97
C ARG A 156 -9.46 -32.07 1.73
N LYS A 157 -10.74 -31.95 1.37
CA LYS A 157 -11.84 -32.63 2.06
C LYS A 157 -12.10 -34.03 1.53
N VAL A 158 -12.56 -34.89 2.43
CA VAL A 158 -13.16 -36.18 2.13
C VAL A 158 -14.65 -36.07 2.38
N ASP A 159 -15.46 -36.22 1.34
CA ASP A 159 -16.91 -36.04 1.42
C ASP A 159 -17.64 -37.30 0.95
N ALA A 160 -18.81 -37.57 1.56
CA ALA A 160 -19.70 -38.62 1.11
C ALA A 160 -21.15 -38.13 1.16
N TRP A 161 -21.90 -38.43 0.11
CA TRP A 161 -23.33 -38.07 0.01
C TRP A 161 -24.08 -39.10 -0.83
N ARG A 162 -25.41 -39.10 -0.70
CA ARG A 162 -26.29 -39.82 -1.62
C ARG A 162 -26.72 -38.89 -2.72
N GLY A 163 -26.71 -39.39 -3.94
CA GLY A 163 -27.20 -38.66 -5.09
C GLY A 163 -27.71 -39.60 -6.15
N TYR A 164 -28.17 -39.02 -7.25
CA TYR A 164 -28.57 -39.78 -8.41
C TYR A 164 -27.48 -39.74 -9.47
N LEU A 165 -27.30 -40.85 -10.16
CA LEU A 165 -26.44 -40.99 -11.33
C LEU A 165 -27.33 -41.15 -12.56
N GLY A 166 -27.00 -40.42 -13.63
CA GLY A 166 -27.78 -40.40 -14.87
C GLY A 166 -29.05 -39.54 -14.78
N ASP A 167 -29.78 -39.50 -15.88
CA ASP A 167 -31.00 -38.74 -16.09
C ASP A 167 -32.16 -39.62 -16.58
N GLY A 168 -33.39 -39.09 -16.46
CA GLY A 168 -34.61 -39.76 -16.91
C GLY A 168 -34.82 -41.16 -16.31
N GLU A 169 -35.09 -42.14 -17.17
CA GLU A 169 -35.34 -43.54 -16.79
C GLU A 169 -34.07 -44.30 -16.36
N SER A 170 -32.88 -43.78 -16.68
CA SER A 170 -31.61 -44.38 -16.27
C SER A 170 -31.16 -43.95 -14.87
N ARG A 171 -31.91 -43.02 -14.26
CA ARG A 171 -31.60 -42.39 -12.98
C ARG A 171 -31.56 -43.43 -11.86
N ARG A 172 -30.38 -43.60 -11.25
CA ARG A 172 -30.17 -44.53 -10.13
C ARG A 172 -29.60 -43.82 -8.93
N GLU A 173 -30.12 -44.13 -7.75
CA GLU A 173 -29.53 -43.65 -6.49
C GLU A 173 -28.21 -44.37 -6.21
N VAL A 174 -27.17 -43.61 -5.86
CA VAL A 174 -25.83 -44.10 -5.54
C VAL A 174 -25.24 -43.33 -4.36
N ASP A 175 -24.31 -43.99 -3.67
CA ASP A 175 -23.47 -43.39 -2.63
C ASP A 175 -22.19 -42.85 -3.28
N TYR A 176 -22.01 -41.54 -3.30
CA TYR A 176 -20.79 -40.90 -3.80
C TYR A 176 -19.74 -40.77 -2.69
N LEU A 177 -18.48 -41.01 -3.05
CA LEU A 177 -17.30 -40.73 -2.23
C LEU A 177 -16.37 -39.81 -3.03
N ARG A 178 -15.90 -38.75 -2.39
CA ARG A 178 -14.92 -37.82 -2.94
C ARG A 178 -13.73 -37.73 -2.00
N LEU A 179 -12.54 -37.97 -2.54
CA LEU A 179 -11.28 -37.83 -1.84
C LEU A 179 -10.52 -36.67 -2.48
N GLY A 180 -10.66 -35.48 -1.90
CA GLY A 180 -10.06 -34.28 -2.43
C GLY A 180 -10.41 -34.05 -3.91
N ARG A 181 -9.39 -33.72 -4.70
CA ARG A 181 -9.47 -33.65 -6.17
C ARG A 181 -8.74 -34.81 -6.87
N VAL A 182 -8.39 -35.85 -6.12
CA VAL A 182 -7.61 -36.99 -6.62
C VAL A 182 -8.45 -38.24 -6.86
N GLY A 183 -9.63 -38.33 -6.23
CA GLY A 183 -10.51 -39.49 -6.35
C GLY A 183 -11.98 -39.12 -6.27
N PHE A 184 -12.77 -39.62 -7.22
CA PHE A 184 -14.21 -39.51 -7.22
C PHE A 184 -14.84 -40.86 -7.59
N TYR A 185 -15.72 -41.35 -6.72
CA TYR A 185 -16.26 -42.71 -6.80
C TYR A 185 -17.76 -42.71 -6.52
N TYR A 186 -18.42 -43.77 -6.98
CA TYR A 186 -19.74 -44.13 -6.47
C TYR A 186 -19.85 -45.62 -6.22
N LEU A 187 -20.70 -45.99 -5.27
CA LEU A 187 -21.18 -47.36 -5.07
C LEU A 187 -22.70 -47.41 -5.18
N THR A 188 -23.24 -48.52 -5.66
CA THR A 188 -24.67 -48.80 -5.53
C THR A 188 -25.03 -49.04 -4.05
N PRO A 189 -26.27 -48.78 -3.62
CA PRO A 189 -26.67 -48.97 -2.21
C PRO A 189 -26.49 -50.40 -1.68
N ASP A 190 -26.56 -51.40 -2.57
CA ASP A 190 -26.28 -52.81 -2.26
C ASP A 190 -24.78 -53.15 -2.21
N GLY A 191 -23.90 -52.19 -2.56
CA GLY A 191 -22.45 -52.33 -2.60
C GLY A 191 -21.92 -53.29 -3.67
N ARG A 192 -22.80 -53.80 -4.56
CA ARG A 192 -22.44 -54.81 -5.58
C ARG A 192 -21.83 -54.21 -6.83
N ALA A 193 -22.07 -52.95 -7.13
CA ALA A 193 -21.41 -52.25 -8.23
C ALA A 193 -20.75 -50.97 -7.71
N GLY A 194 -19.62 -50.62 -8.31
CA GLY A 194 -18.86 -49.45 -7.96
C GLY A 194 -18.02 -48.97 -9.12
N ARG A 195 -17.83 -47.66 -9.24
CA ARG A 195 -16.98 -47.08 -10.29
C ARG A 195 -16.13 -45.94 -9.75
N ALA A 196 -14.96 -45.78 -10.35
CA ALA A 196 -14.11 -44.60 -10.20
C ALA A 196 -14.25 -43.72 -11.45
N TRP A 197 -14.28 -42.40 -11.26
CA TRP A 197 -14.18 -41.46 -12.35
C TRP A 197 -12.75 -41.48 -12.91
N GLN A 198 -12.60 -41.46 -14.22
CA GLN A 198 -11.32 -41.25 -14.90
C GLN A 198 -11.37 -39.90 -15.61
N ALA A 199 -10.56 -38.95 -15.16
CA ALA A 199 -10.54 -37.59 -15.70
C ALA A 199 -10.12 -37.58 -17.19
N ASP A 200 -9.10 -38.35 -17.57
CA ASP A 200 -8.59 -38.41 -18.95
C ASP A 200 -9.63 -38.93 -19.94
N ALA A 201 -10.40 -39.93 -19.51
CA ALA A 201 -11.42 -40.56 -20.34
C ALA A 201 -12.79 -39.88 -20.21
N GLY A 202 -12.95 -38.92 -19.29
CA GLY A 202 -14.23 -38.30 -18.97
C GLY A 202 -15.35 -39.31 -18.66
N SER A 203 -15.02 -40.46 -18.06
CA SER A 203 -15.96 -41.57 -17.91
C SER A 203 -15.73 -42.40 -16.65
N TRP A 204 -16.70 -43.27 -16.35
CA TRP A 204 -16.69 -44.12 -15.15
C TRP A 204 -16.10 -45.50 -15.43
N ALA A 205 -14.98 -45.83 -14.80
CA ALA A 205 -14.35 -47.15 -14.84
C ALA A 205 -14.84 -48.06 -13.70
N ALA A 206 -15.06 -49.34 -13.99
CA ALA A 206 -15.53 -50.31 -13.01
C ALA A 206 -14.47 -50.62 -11.95
N LEU A 207 -14.91 -50.75 -10.70
CA LEU A 207 -14.06 -51.15 -9.57
C LEU A 207 -14.14 -52.67 -9.34
N ASP A 208 -12.99 -53.29 -9.08
CA ASP A 208 -12.94 -54.69 -8.62
C ASP A 208 -13.46 -54.84 -7.18
N GLU A 209 -13.53 -56.07 -6.65
CA GLU A 209 -14.02 -56.29 -5.27
C GLU A 209 -13.13 -55.64 -4.20
N THR A 210 -11.81 -55.70 -4.37
CA THR A 210 -10.85 -55.14 -3.42
C THR A 210 -11.03 -53.62 -3.34
N GLN A 211 -11.05 -52.95 -4.48
CA GLN A 211 -11.26 -51.50 -4.59
C GLN A 211 -12.65 -51.09 -4.09
N ARG A 212 -13.71 -51.87 -4.37
CA ARG A 212 -15.05 -51.61 -3.82
C ARG A 212 -15.07 -51.69 -2.30
N ARG A 213 -14.33 -52.61 -1.68
CA ARG A 213 -14.18 -52.64 -0.21
C ARG A 213 -13.50 -51.39 0.32
N GLU A 214 -12.44 -50.92 -0.34
CA GLU A 214 -11.72 -49.71 0.06
C GLU A 214 -12.59 -48.45 -0.06
N VAL A 215 -13.33 -48.29 -1.16
CA VAL A 215 -14.31 -47.20 -1.31
C VAL A 215 -15.41 -47.28 -0.25
N ARG A 216 -15.89 -48.49 0.07
CA ARG A 216 -16.87 -48.69 1.15
C ARG A 216 -16.31 -48.30 2.52
N ASN A 217 -15.03 -48.54 2.77
CA ASN A 217 -14.36 -48.06 3.98
C ASN A 217 -14.26 -46.53 3.98
N GLY A 218 -13.85 -45.92 2.86
CA GLY A 218 -13.82 -44.47 2.68
C GLY A 218 -15.17 -43.79 2.92
N LEU A 219 -16.27 -44.37 2.43
CA LEU A 219 -17.63 -43.90 2.71
C LEU A 219 -17.96 -43.92 4.20
N ARG A 220 -17.53 -44.96 4.93
CA ARG A 220 -17.71 -45.03 6.39
C ARG A 220 -16.87 -43.99 7.12
N ILE A 221 -15.62 -43.79 6.71
CA ILE A 221 -14.73 -42.77 7.31
C ILE A 221 -15.33 -41.37 7.10
N ALA A 222 -15.77 -41.06 5.89
CA ALA A 222 -16.38 -39.78 5.53
C ALA A 222 -17.67 -39.49 6.32
N ARG A 223 -18.53 -40.50 6.51
CA ARG A 223 -19.81 -40.38 7.23
C ARG A 223 -19.66 -40.35 8.74
N ASP A 224 -18.81 -41.22 9.29
CA ASP A 224 -18.73 -41.48 10.73
C ASP A 224 -17.63 -40.64 11.43
N ARG A 225 -16.83 -39.86 10.69
CA ARG A 225 -15.63 -39.15 11.22
C ARG A 225 -14.72 -40.04 12.08
N ARG A 226 -14.57 -41.32 11.68
CA ARG A 226 -13.68 -42.26 12.36
C ARG A 226 -12.22 -41.81 12.27
N ALA A 227 -11.37 -42.39 13.11
CA ALA A 227 -9.94 -42.15 13.08
C ALA A 227 -9.40 -42.38 11.65
N PRO A 228 -8.48 -41.51 11.17
CA PRO A 228 -7.90 -41.65 9.85
C PRO A 228 -7.30 -43.05 9.65
N GLU A 229 -7.67 -43.72 8.57
CA GLU A 229 -7.11 -45.01 8.15
C GLU A 229 -6.53 -44.85 6.74
N LEU A 230 -5.49 -45.63 6.42
CA LEU A 230 -4.93 -45.66 5.08
C LEU A 230 -5.90 -46.39 4.13
N LEU A 231 -6.22 -45.77 3.01
CA LEU A 231 -7.08 -46.32 1.97
C LEU A 231 -6.26 -46.56 0.70
N SER A 232 -6.44 -47.73 0.08
CA SER A 232 -5.82 -48.04 -1.21
C SER A 232 -6.86 -47.97 -2.32
N VAL A 233 -7.04 -46.79 -2.90
CA VAL A 233 -8.07 -46.53 -3.91
C VAL A 233 -7.45 -46.11 -5.26
N PRO A 234 -8.10 -46.41 -6.40
CA PRO A 234 -7.63 -45.96 -7.72
C PRO A 234 -7.69 -44.44 -7.87
N LEU A 235 -6.69 -43.81 -8.47
CA LEU A 235 -6.71 -42.38 -8.73
C LEU A 235 -7.64 -42.04 -9.90
N SER A 236 -8.33 -40.91 -9.79
CA SER A 236 -9.16 -40.35 -10.85
C SER A 236 -8.40 -39.43 -11.79
N GLN A 237 -7.24 -38.93 -11.37
CA GLN A 237 -6.38 -38.04 -12.14
C GLN A 237 -5.26 -38.85 -12.82
N PRO A 238 -4.78 -38.43 -14.00
CA PRO A 238 -3.57 -38.98 -14.59
C PRO A 238 -2.39 -38.77 -13.64
N LEU A 239 -1.48 -39.75 -13.61
CA LEU A 239 -0.17 -39.55 -13.02
C LEU A 239 0.68 -38.83 -14.05
N GLU A 240 1.03 -37.58 -13.77
CA GLU A 240 2.03 -36.87 -14.54
C GLU A 240 3.38 -37.52 -14.23
N SER A 241 3.95 -38.23 -15.22
CA SER A 241 5.33 -38.70 -15.11
C SER A 241 6.22 -37.48 -15.23
N VAL A 242 6.93 -37.14 -14.16
CA VAL A 242 8.06 -36.23 -14.25
C VAL A 242 9.11 -36.95 -15.10
N GLU A 243 9.17 -36.60 -16.39
CA GLU A 243 10.30 -36.97 -17.22
C GLU A 243 11.52 -36.25 -16.62
N ASP A 244 12.45 -37.03 -16.05
CA ASP A 244 13.78 -36.56 -15.68
C ASP A 244 14.50 -36.14 -16.98
N ASP A 245 14.32 -34.89 -17.37
CA ASP A 245 15.15 -34.23 -18.37
C ASP A 245 16.57 -34.18 -17.81
N THR A 246 17.39 -35.13 -18.27
CA THR A 246 18.82 -35.27 -17.94
C THR A 246 19.69 -34.57 -18.97
#